data_AF-T0JJK6-F1
#
_entry.id   AF-T0JJK6-F1
#
_cell.length_a   1.000
_cell.length_b   1.000
_cell.length_c   1.000
_cell.angle_alpha   90.00
_cell.angle_beta   90.00
_cell.angle_gamma   90.00
#
_symmetry.space_group_name_H-M   'P 1'
#
loop_
_entity.id
_entity.type
_entity.pdbx_description
1 polymer ?
#
loop_
_entity_poly.entity_id
_entity_poly.type
_entity_poly.pdbx_seq_one_letter_code
_entity_poly.pdbx_strand_id
1 'polypeptide(L)'
;MNKVKIYLDTSVISHLDAEDTPEKMQDTHLFWQELKKGFYKAAISDLTLAELAKCPEPKRTQLYEYLGQIDYEEVEESQDSIILTEEYLSISLAGISNTL
;
A
#
# COMPACT_ATOMS: atom_id res chain seq x y z
N MET A 1 5.76 18.28 -16.57
CA MET A 1 4.98 18.31 -15.31
C MET A 1 5.39 17.07 -14.54
N ASN A 2 5.90 17.19 -13.31
CA ASN A 2 6.30 16.02 -12.52
C ASN A 2 5.04 15.25 -12.11
N LYS A 3 5.00 13.95 -12.38
CA LYS A 3 3.91 13.08 -11.91
C LYS A 3 3.91 13.06 -10.39
N VAL A 4 2.72 13.01 -9.79
CA VAL A 4 2.59 12.88 -8.33
C VAL A 4 3.13 11.49 -7.93
N LYS A 5 4.08 11.46 -6.98
CA LYS A 5 4.55 10.20 -6.38
C LYS A 5 3.57 9.82 -5.27
N ILE A 6 3.13 8.58 -5.28
CA ILE A 6 2.18 8.03 -4.31
C ILE A 6 2.72 6.74 -3.73
N TYR A 7 2.37 6.46 -2.48
CA TYR A 7 2.64 5.20 -1.81
C TYR A 7 1.40 4.32 -1.83
N LEU A 8 1.54 3.05 -2.20
CA LEU A 8 0.45 2.08 -2.14
C LEU A 8 0.60 1.20 -0.90
N ASP A 9 -0.37 1.34 0.01
CA ASP A 9 -0.51 0.47 1.17
C ASP A 9 -1.12 -0.89 0.78
N THR A 10 -0.90 -1.92 1.60
CA THR A 10 -1.41 -3.27 1.40
C THR A 10 -2.92 -3.28 1.21
N SER A 11 -3.64 -2.44 1.96
CA SER A 11 -5.10 -2.35 1.87
C SER A 11 -5.55 -1.97 0.46
N VAL A 12 -4.95 -0.96 -0.19
CA VAL A 12 -5.29 -0.53 -1.55
C VAL A 12 -5.16 -1.68 -2.53
N ILE A 13 -4.07 -2.45 -2.45
CA ILE A 13 -3.81 -3.57 -3.36
C ILE A 13 -4.79 -4.71 -3.08
N SER A 14 -5.04 -5.01 -1.80
CA SER A 14 -5.94 -6.10 -1.39
C SER A 14 -7.41 -5.91 -1.82
N HIS A 15 -7.83 -4.67 -2.07
CA HIS A 15 -9.17 -4.34 -2.56
C HIS A 15 -9.34 -4.61 -4.06
N LEU A 16 -8.29 -4.94 -4.82
CA LEU A 16 -8.41 -5.39 -6.22
C LEU A 16 -9.13 -6.73 -6.36
N ASP A 17 -9.25 -7.47 -5.25
CA ASP A 17 -9.96 -8.74 -5.15
C ASP A 17 -10.66 -8.83 -3.78
N ALA A 18 -11.72 -8.04 -3.59
CA ALA A 18 -12.45 -7.95 -2.32
C ALA A 18 -13.97 -7.99 -2.56
N GLU A 19 -14.49 -9.19 -2.84
CA GLU A 19 -15.91 -9.43 -3.11
C GLU A 19 -16.84 -9.02 -1.96
N ASP A 20 -16.35 -9.02 -0.73
CA ASP A 20 -17.06 -8.58 0.47
C ASP A 20 -17.25 -7.06 0.53
N THR A 21 -16.47 -6.30 -0.22
CA THR A 21 -16.52 -4.82 -0.27
C THR A 21 -16.54 -4.29 -1.72
N PRO A 22 -17.61 -4.60 -2.48
CA PRO A 22 -17.65 -4.38 -3.93
C PRO A 22 -17.49 -2.91 -4.35
N GLU A 23 -17.98 -1.96 -3.54
CA GLU A 23 -17.81 -0.53 -3.81
C GLU A 23 -16.33 -0.11 -3.78
N LYS A 24 -15.59 -0.54 -2.75
CA LYS A 24 -14.16 -0.26 -2.64
C LYS A 24 -13.35 -0.96 -3.73
N MET A 25 -13.74 -2.18 -4.10
CA MET A 25 -13.12 -2.91 -5.20
C MET A 25 -13.31 -2.18 -6.53
N GLN A 26 -14.53 -1.68 -6.80
CA GLN A 26 -14.81 -0.89 -7.99
C GLN A 26 -13.97 0.38 -8.05
N ASP A 27 -13.92 1.16 -6.96
CA ASP A 27 -13.10 2.37 -6.88
C ASP A 27 -11.62 2.07 -7.10
N THR A 28 -11.13 0.99 -6.49
CA THR A 28 -9.75 0.53 -6.63
C THR A 28 -9.43 0.13 -8.07
N HIS A 29 -10.35 -0.53 -8.78
CA HIS A 29 -10.16 -0.85 -10.20
C HIS A 29 -10.09 0.39 -11.09
N LEU A 30 -10.90 1.42 -10.82
CA LEU A 30 -10.86 2.68 -11.55
C LEU A 30 -9.51 3.37 -11.35
N PHE A 31 -9.06 3.46 -10.11
CA PHE A 31 -7.74 3.97 -9.75
C PHE A 31 -6.61 3.13 -10.39
N TRP A 32 -6.75 1.80 -10.45
CA TRP A 32 -5.76 0.93 -11.10
C TRP A 32 -5.58 1.26 -12.60
N GLN A 33 -6.66 1.63 -13.30
CA GLN A 33 -6.54 2.08 -14.69
C GLN A 33 -5.73 3.37 -14.82
N GLU A 34 -5.77 4.27 -13.83
CA GLU A 34 -4.96 5.48 -13.80
C GLU A 34 -3.48 5.19 -13.58
N LEU A 35 -3.17 4.20 -12.72
CA LEU A 35 -1.81 3.69 -12.54
C LEU A 35 -1.27 3.07 -13.83
N LYS A 36 -2.06 2.24 -14.52
CA LYS A 36 -1.69 1.64 -15.81
C LYS A 36 -1.43 2.67 -16.90
N LYS A 37 -2.16 3.80 -16.89
CA LYS A 37 -1.93 4.94 -17.79
C LYS A 37 -0.70 5.77 -17.40
N GLY A 38 -0.11 5.48 -16.24
CA GLY A 38 1.05 6.18 -15.72
C GLY A 38 0.75 7.62 -15.31
N PHE A 39 -0.45 7.92 -14.80
CA PHE A 39 -0.73 9.26 -14.26
C PHE A 39 0.04 9.54 -12.96
N TYR A 40 0.43 8.48 -12.25
CA TYR A 40 1.18 8.55 -11.00
C TYR A 40 2.54 7.86 -11.13
N LYS A 41 3.46 8.20 -10.22
CA LYS A 41 4.65 7.40 -9.94
C LYS A 41 4.37 6.59 -8.67
N ALA A 42 4.03 5.32 -8.81
CA ALA A 42 3.73 4.46 -7.67
C ALA A 42 5.02 4.05 -6.94
N ALA A 43 4.92 3.88 -5.63
CA ALA A 43 5.93 3.27 -4.78
C ALA A 43 5.28 2.26 -3.84
N ILE A 44 5.95 1.15 -3.61
CA ILE A 44 5.49 0.06 -2.74
C ILE A 44 6.66 -0.33 -1.84
N SER A 45 6.43 -0.49 -0.54
CA SER A 45 7.48 -0.94 0.36
C SER A 45 7.70 -2.44 0.29
N ASP A 46 8.90 -2.87 0.66
CA ASP A 46 9.21 -4.27 0.99
C ASP A 46 8.27 -4.83 2.07
N LEU A 47 7.88 -4.01 3.06
CA LEU A 47 6.88 -4.37 4.07
C LEU A 47 5.51 -4.69 3.44
N THR A 48 4.98 -3.81 2.58
CA THR A 48 3.73 -4.05 1.85
C THR A 48 3.80 -5.35 1.03
N LEU A 49 4.91 -5.57 0.31
CA LEU A 49 5.12 -6.81 -0.45
C LEU A 49 5.15 -8.04 0.46
N ALA A 50 5.77 -7.94 1.63
CA ALA A 50 5.82 -9.02 2.62
C ALA A 50 4.44 -9.32 3.22
N GLU A 51 3.55 -8.32 3.34
CA GLU A 51 2.17 -8.53 3.76
C GLU A 51 1.35 -9.24 2.66
N LEU A 52 1.48 -8.82 1.40
CA LEU A 52 0.84 -9.49 0.27
C LEU A 52 1.29 -10.94 0.11
N ALA A 53 2.56 -11.23 0.38
CA ALA A 53 3.10 -12.60 0.33
C ALA A 53 2.42 -13.56 1.32
N LYS A 54 1.84 -13.03 2.41
CA LYS A 54 1.08 -13.79 3.42
C LYS A 54 -0.36 -14.06 3.01
N CYS A 55 -0.87 -13.46 1.93
CA CYS A 55 -2.20 -13.79 1.42
C CYS A 55 -2.28 -15.26 0.98
N PRO A 56 -3.42 -15.93 1.21
CA PRO A 56 -3.63 -17.28 0.71
C PRO A 56 -3.82 -17.29 -0.82
N GLU A 57 -3.56 -18.44 -1.44
CA GLU A 57 -3.96 -18.68 -2.82
C GLU A 57 -5.49 -18.91 -2.93
N PRO A 58 -6.14 -18.49 -4.03
CA PRO A 58 -5.57 -17.93 -5.26
C PRO A 58 -5.34 -16.40 -5.21
N LYS A 59 -5.81 -15.72 -4.17
CA LYS A 59 -5.79 -14.26 -4.06
C LYS A 59 -4.38 -13.70 -4.20
N ARG A 60 -3.38 -14.34 -3.57
CA ARG A 60 -1.99 -13.90 -3.70
C ARG A 60 -1.52 -13.84 -5.15
N THR A 61 -1.69 -14.93 -5.91
CA THR A 61 -1.31 -14.96 -7.33
C THR A 61 -2.00 -13.85 -8.11
N GLN A 62 -3.31 -13.65 -7.90
CA GLN A 62 -4.08 -12.61 -8.59
C GLN A 62 -3.60 -11.19 -8.26
N LEU A 63 -3.27 -10.91 -6.99
CA LEU A 63 -2.73 -9.60 -6.59
C LEU A 63 -1.37 -9.32 -7.25
N TYR A 64 -0.48 -10.33 -7.35
CA TYR A 64 0.78 -10.18 -8.08
C TYR A 64 0.57 -10.01 -9.59
N GLU A 65 -0.43 -10.65 -10.19
CA GLU A 65 -0.82 -10.41 -11.58
C GLU A 65 -1.28 -8.96 -11.80
N TYR A 66 -2.00 -8.36 -10.85
CA TYR A 66 -2.32 -6.93 -10.90
C TYR A 66 -1.09 -6.04 -10.78
N LEU A 67 -0.19 -6.33 -9.83
CA LEU A 67 1.06 -5.58 -9.65
C LEU A 67 1.92 -5.60 -10.91
N GLY A 68 1.97 -6.73 -11.62
CA GLY A 68 2.68 -6.85 -12.91
C GLY A 68 2.10 -5.98 -14.04
N GLN A 69 0.93 -5.35 -13.85
CA GLN A 69 0.32 -4.47 -14.87
C GLN A 69 0.74 -3.00 -14.73
N ILE A 70 1.41 -2.61 -13.65
CA ILE A 70 1.78 -1.23 -13.37
C ILE A 70 3.30 -1.09 -13.18
N ASP A 71 3.81 0.11 -13.41
CA ASP A 71 5.18 0.48 -13.05
C ASP A 71 5.19 1.05 -11.62
N TYR A 72 6.06 0.53 -10.76
CA TYR A 72 6.24 0.99 -9.39
C TYR A 72 7.69 0.89 -8.95
N GLU A 73 8.06 1.80 -8.05
CA GLU A 73 9.36 1.79 -7.36
C GLU A 73 9.22 0.98 -6.08
N GLU A 74 10.03 -0.08 -5.92
CA GLU A 74 10.19 -0.74 -4.63
C GLU A 74 11.02 0.15 -3.70
N VAL A 75 10.55 0.33 -2.47
CA VAL A 75 11.20 1.17 -1.45
C VAL A 75 11.49 0.32 -0.23
N GLU A 76 12.76 0.22 0.14
CA GLU A 76 13.18 -0.50 1.33
C GLU A 76 12.99 0.36 2.58
N GLU A 77 12.69 -0.29 3.71
CA GLU A 77 12.78 0.35 5.01
C GLU A 77 14.21 0.84 5.26
N SER A 78 14.33 2.09 5.70
CA SER A 78 15.59 2.72 6.06
C SER A 78 15.70 2.88 7.57
N GLN A 79 16.93 3.03 8.07
CA GLN A 79 17.13 3.34 9.49
C GLN A 79 16.39 4.63 9.90
N ASP A 80 16.35 5.63 9.03
CA ASP A 80 15.65 6.89 9.26
C ASP A 80 14.13 6.67 9.37
N SER A 81 13.54 5.85 8.49
CA SER A 81 12.10 5.54 8.56
C SER A 81 11.73 4.72 9.81
N ILE A 82 12.64 3.87 10.29
CA ILE A 82 12.45 3.14 11.55
C ILE A 82 12.47 4.12 12.73
N ILE A 83 13.46 5.02 12.78
CA ILE A 83 13.57 6.03 13.85
C ILE A 83 12.30 6.90 13.88
N LEU A 84 11.84 7.39 12.72
CA LEU A 84 10.61 8.18 12.64
C LEU A 84 9.40 7.38 13.12
N THR A 85 9.29 6.10 12.75
CA THR A 85 8.23 5.22 13.22
C THR A 85 8.22 5.10 14.75
N GLU A 86 9.38 4.90 15.36
CA GLU A 86 9.53 4.84 16.82
C GLU A 86 9.11 6.16 17.50
N GLU A 87 9.50 7.30 16.93
CA GLU A 87 9.07 8.62 17.40
C GLU A 87 7.56 8.79 17.32
N TYR A 88 6.92 8.45 16.20
CA TYR A 88 5.47 8.51 16.04
C TYR A 88 4.72 7.60 17.03
N LEU A 89 5.22 6.39 17.27
CA LEU A 89 4.66 5.47 18.26
C LEU A 89 4.78 6.04 19.68
N SER A 90 5.93 6.64 20.01
CA SER A 90 6.15 7.27 21.33
C SER A 90 5.17 8.43 21.58
N ILE A 91 4.92 9.26 20.57
CA ILE A 91 3.96 10.38 20.65
C ILE A 91 2.54 9.84 20.83
N SER A 92 2.17 8.81 20.08
CA SER A 92 0.85 8.17 20.21
C SER A 92 0.60 7.65 21.63
N LEU A 93 1.59 6.98 22.22
CA LEU A 93 1.52 6.47 23.60
C LEU A 93 1.48 7.59 24.65
N ALA A 94 2.24 8.67 24.46
CA ALA A 94 2.23 9.83 25.35
C ALA A 94 0.86 10.54 25.38
N GLY A 95 0.17 10.60 24.25
CA GLY A 95 -1.19 11.14 24.17
C GLY A 95 -2.21 10.31 24.96
N ILE A 96 -2.05 8.98 25.00
CA ILE A 96 -2.93 8.07 25.76
C ILE A 96 -2.71 8.24 27.26
N SER A 97 -1.45 8.40 27.71
CA SER A 97 -1.12 8.54 29.13
C SER A 97 -1.62 9.85 29.76
N ASN A 98 -1.91 10.88 28.97
CA ASN A 98 -2.45 12.16 29.44
C ASN A 98 -3.99 12.19 29.50
N THR A 99 -4.66 11.09 29.19
CA THR A 99 -6.13 10.99 29.13
C THR A 99 -6.71 10.01 30.17
N LEU A 100 -5.86 9.44 31.04
CA LEU A 100 -6.22 8.57 32.17
C LEU A 100 -5.87 9.26 33.50
#